data_AF-A0AAU6U7P1-F1
#
_entry.id   AF-A0AAU6U7P1-F1
#
_cell.length_a   1.000
_cell.length_b   1.000
_cell.length_c   1.000
_cell.angle_alpha   90.00
_cell.angle_beta   90.00
_cell.angle_gamma   90.00
#
_symmetry.space_group_name_H-M   'P 1'
#
loop_
_entity.id
_entity.type
_entity.pdbx_description
1 polymer ?
#
loop_
_entity_poly.entity_id
_entity_poly.type
_entity_poly.pdbx_seq_one_letter_code
_entity_poly.pdbx_strand_id
1 'polypeptide(L)'
;MTNPLPAATNPLTGHSVMKMLDVAMSSIIGDYDDADLVPEWQWVKRMASHEHVGVRDDSAYEYTLNLAIEFDAIPPALQPLLTAAQQAGVNYILFYNG
;
A
#
# COMPACT_ATOMS: atom_id res chain seq x y z
N MET A 1 0.51 -19.11 -49.32
CA MET A 1 1.55 -18.29 -48.68
C MET A 1 0.96 -17.70 -47.42
N THR A 2 1.40 -18.12 -46.24
CA THR A 2 0.98 -17.55 -44.95
C THR A 2 1.94 -16.42 -44.60
N ASN A 3 1.46 -15.19 -44.60
CA ASN A 3 2.23 -14.03 -44.18
C ASN A 3 2.28 -14.04 -42.64
N PRO A 4 3.45 -14.19 -41.99
CA PRO A 4 3.51 -14.17 -40.54
C PRO A 4 3.19 -12.74 -40.06
N LEU A 5 2.22 -12.61 -39.15
CA LEU A 5 1.95 -11.35 -38.48
C LEU A 5 3.21 -10.92 -37.71
N PRO A 6 3.61 -9.63 -37.75
CA PRO A 6 4.72 -9.16 -36.95
C PRO A 6 4.42 -9.43 -35.48
N ALA A 7 5.38 -10.05 -34.79
CA ALA A 7 5.27 -10.28 -33.36
C ALA A 7 5.10 -8.92 -32.66
N ALA A 8 3.95 -8.71 -32.02
CA ALA A 8 3.73 -7.51 -31.23
C ALA A 8 4.73 -7.53 -30.06
N THR A 9 5.69 -6.62 -30.08
CA THR A 9 6.59 -6.39 -28.94
C THR A 9 5.76 -6.00 -27.74
N ASN A 10 5.92 -6.72 -26.62
CA ASN A 10 5.29 -6.34 -25.37
C ASN A 10 5.71 -4.90 -25.03
N PRO A 11 4.77 -3.94 -24.97
CA PRO A 11 5.09 -2.52 -24.74
C PRO A 11 5.76 -2.28 -23.39
N LEU A 12 5.73 -3.26 -22.48
CA LEU A 12 6.34 -3.18 -21.14
C LEU A 12 7.76 -3.78 -21.08
N THR A 13 8.32 -4.24 -22.20
CA THR A 13 9.69 -4.80 -22.21
C THR A 13 10.71 -3.74 -21.79
N GLY A 14 11.50 -4.03 -20.75
CA GLY A 14 12.51 -3.11 -20.21
C GLY A 14 11.98 -2.12 -19.16
N HIS A 15 10.67 -2.11 -18.88
CA HIS A 15 10.10 -1.32 -17.79
C HIS A 15 10.18 -2.08 -16.46
N SER A 16 10.54 -1.39 -15.38
CA SER A 16 10.57 -1.99 -14.04
C SER A 16 9.15 -2.27 -13.55
N VAL A 17 8.95 -3.44 -12.97
CA VAL A 17 7.69 -3.80 -12.29
C VAL A 17 7.67 -3.09 -10.94
N MET A 18 6.59 -2.35 -10.67
CA MET A 18 6.36 -1.79 -9.34
C MET A 18 5.87 -2.87 -8.39
N LYS A 19 6.35 -2.82 -7.14
CA LYS A 19 5.96 -3.74 -6.07
C LYS A 19 5.03 -3.05 -5.10
N MET A 20 3.92 -3.70 -4.82
CA MET A 20 2.92 -3.29 -3.84
C MET A 20 2.83 -4.36 -2.75
N LEU A 21 2.77 -3.93 -1.49
CA LEU A 21 2.62 -4.80 -0.33
C LEU A 21 1.25 -4.54 0.30
N ASP A 22 0.45 -5.58 0.46
CA ASP A 22 -0.86 -5.48 1.11
C ASP A 22 -0.73 -5.86 2.59
N VAL A 23 -1.26 -5.02 3.47
CA VAL A 23 -1.06 -5.11 4.91
C VAL A 23 -2.38 -4.89 5.65
N ALA A 24 -2.84 -5.94 6.34
CA ALA A 24 -3.91 -5.81 7.32
C ALA A 24 -3.37 -5.04 8.53
N MET A 25 -3.99 -3.92 8.91
CA MET A 25 -3.53 -3.15 10.07
C MET A 25 -3.54 -3.99 11.35
N SER A 26 -4.51 -4.89 11.50
CA SER A 26 -4.63 -5.80 12.65
C SER A 26 -3.43 -6.75 12.80
N SER A 27 -2.71 -7.05 11.71
CA SER A 27 -1.47 -7.84 11.77
C SER A 27 -0.31 -7.11 12.47
N ILE A 28 -0.41 -5.78 12.62
CA ILE A 28 0.63 -4.96 13.25
C ILE A 28 0.24 -4.59 14.68
N ILE A 29 -0.98 -4.10 14.88
CA ILE A 29 -1.42 -3.51 16.15
C ILE A 29 -2.40 -4.39 16.93
N GLY A 30 -2.76 -5.56 16.39
CA GLY A 30 -3.82 -6.42 16.93
C GLY A 30 -5.21 -5.94 16.52
N ASP A 31 -6.23 -6.62 17.05
CA ASP A 31 -7.63 -6.27 16.78
C ASP A 31 -8.00 -4.93 17.39
N TYR A 32 -8.87 -4.19 16.71
CA TYR A 32 -9.40 -2.90 17.13
C TYR A 32 -10.86 -2.76 16.70
N ASP A 33 -11.66 -2.06 17.49
CA ASP A 33 -13.08 -1.87 17.23
C ASP A 33 -13.35 -0.70 16.28
N ASP A 34 -12.54 0.37 16.36
CA ASP A 34 -12.74 1.60 15.60
C ASP A 34 -11.40 2.15 15.09
N ALA A 35 -11.24 2.19 13.77
CA ALA A 35 -10.05 2.72 13.11
C ALA A 35 -9.83 4.21 13.39
N ASP A 36 -10.87 4.98 13.72
CA ASP A 36 -10.74 6.39 14.05
C ASP A 36 -10.08 6.64 15.42
N LEU A 37 -10.07 5.63 16.28
CA LEU A 37 -9.43 5.70 17.60
C LEU A 37 -7.99 5.18 17.60
N VAL A 38 -7.53 4.61 16.49
CA VAL A 38 -6.20 4.02 16.36
C VAL A 38 -5.19 5.07 15.84
N PRO A 39 -4.14 5.41 16.62
CA PRO A 39 -3.15 6.41 16.21
C PRO A 39 -2.42 6.07 14.90
N GLU A 40 -2.11 4.79 14.68
CA GLU A 40 -1.49 4.29 13.46
C GLU A 40 -2.37 4.54 12.24
N TRP A 41 -3.68 4.35 12.36
CA TRP A 41 -4.63 4.67 11.29
C TRP A 41 -4.66 6.16 11.00
N GLN A 42 -4.74 7.01 12.04
CA GLN A 42 -4.70 8.47 11.85
C GLN A 42 -3.44 8.91 11.11
N TRP A 43 -2.31 8.29 11.44
CA TRP A 43 -1.06 8.56 10.75
C TRP A 43 -1.07 8.06 9.29
N VAL A 44 -1.54 6.84 9.03
CA VAL A 44 -1.64 6.29 7.67
C VAL A 44 -2.56 7.14 6.81
N LYS A 45 -3.73 7.55 7.31
CA LYS A 45 -4.68 8.43 6.64
C LYS A 45 -4.02 9.74 6.19
N ARG A 46 -3.24 10.35 7.09
CA ARG A 46 -2.52 11.60 6.83
C ARG A 46 -1.41 11.45 5.79
N MET A 47 -0.75 10.30 5.74
CA MET A 47 0.41 10.03 4.84
C MET A 47 0.02 9.36 3.52
N ALA A 48 -1.24 8.96 3.38
CA ALA A 48 -1.74 8.26 2.21
C ALA A 48 -1.66 9.13 0.95
N SER A 49 -1.12 8.53 -0.11
CA SER A 49 -1.15 9.10 -1.45
C SER A 49 -2.47 8.83 -2.17
N HIS A 50 -3.21 7.82 -1.71
CA HIS A 50 -4.54 7.46 -2.20
C HIS A 50 -5.37 6.88 -1.07
N GLU A 51 -6.66 7.19 -1.08
CA GLU A 51 -7.65 6.66 -0.16
C GLU A 51 -8.82 6.04 -0.93
N HIS A 52 -9.29 4.91 -0.43
CA HIS A 52 -10.54 4.30 -0.83
C HIS A 52 -11.35 4.01 0.42
N VAL A 53 -12.32 4.89 0.67
CA VAL A 53 -13.23 4.81 1.80
C VAL A 53 -14.63 4.59 1.24
N GLY A 54 -15.20 3.42 1.49
CA GLY A 54 -16.60 3.18 1.13
C GLY A 54 -17.55 4.04 1.97
N VAL A 55 -18.74 4.30 1.43
CA VAL A 55 -19.71 5.26 1.99
C VAL A 55 -20.59 4.67 3.11
N ARG A 56 -20.38 3.41 3.50
CA ARG A 56 -21.22 2.68 4.48
C ARG A 56 -20.45 2.33 5.75
N ASP A 57 -21.16 2.16 6.87
CA ASP A 57 -20.62 1.88 8.21
C ASP A 57 -19.71 0.63 8.29
N ASP A 58 -19.80 -0.30 7.33
CA ASP A 58 -18.97 -1.52 7.24
C ASP A 58 -17.92 -1.46 6.10
N SER A 59 -17.57 -0.26 5.63
CA SER A 59 -16.73 -0.15 4.44
C SER A 59 -15.28 -0.53 4.73
N ALA A 60 -14.66 -1.20 3.75
CA ALA A 60 -13.22 -1.38 3.75
C ALA A 60 -12.54 0.00 3.73
N TYR A 61 -11.58 0.19 4.63
CA TYR A 61 -10.73 1.35 4.75
C TYR A 61 -9.38 1.03 4.13
N GLU A 62 -9.20 1.43 2.88
CA GLU A 62 -7.99 1.15 2.11
C GLU A 62 -7.18 2.44 1.91
N TYR A 63 -5.92 2.43 2.34
CA TYR A 63 -5.02 3.57 2.23
C TYR A 63 -3.69 3.16 1.63
N THR A 64 -3.28 3.81 0.55
CA THR A 64 -2.01 3.50 -0.12
C THR A 64 -0.92 4.52 0.25
N LEU A 65 0.13 4.04 0.90
CA LEU A 65 1.36 4.81 1.12
C LEU A 65 2.31 4.65 -0.08
N ASN A 66 2.91 5.77 -0.51
CA ASN A 66 4.01 5.77 -1.47
C ASN A 66 5.34 5.80 -0.71
N LEU A 67 6.17 4.77 -0.81
CA LEU A 67 7.44 4.70 -0.07
C LEU A 67 8.57 5.58 -0.66
N ALA A 68 8.32 6.25 -1.78
CA ALA A 68 9.27 7.18 -2.38
C ALA A 68 9.27 8.58 -1.75
N ILE A 69 8.36 8.88 -0.82
CA ILE A 69 8.32 10.15 -0.10
C ILE A 69 8.95 10.02 1.28
N GLU A 70 9.34 11.16 1.85
CA GLU A 70 9.75 11.22 3.26
C GLU A 70 8.54 11.20 4.17
N PHE A 71 8.63 10.40 5.24
CA PHE A 71 7.61 10.27 6.25
C PHE A 71 8.07 10.94 7.55
N ASP A 72 7.19 11.74 8.16
CA ASP A 72 7.42 12.30 9.47
C ASP A 72 6.66 11.54 10.57
N ALA A 73 7.16 11.65 11.81
CA ALA A 73 6.47 11.16 13.01
C ALA A 73 5.88 9.73 12.90
N ILE A 74 6.64 8.81 12.28
CA ILE A 74 6.21 7.42 12.06
C ILE A 74 5.88 6.76 13.42
N PRO A 75 4.68 6.17 13.57
CA PRO A 75 4.32 5.42 14.77
C PRO A 75 5.31 4.25 14.98
N PRO A 76 5.80 4.03 16.22
CA PRO A 76 6.77 2.97 16.50
C PRO A 76 6.34 1.58 16.04
N ALA A 77 5.03 1.28 16.06
CA ALA A 77 4.48 0.01 15.59
C ALA A 77 4.65 -0.20 14.07
N LEU A 78 4.63 0.87 13.27
CA LEU A 78 4.76 0.80 11.81
C LEU A 78 6.22 0.82 11.34
N GLN A 79 7.14 1.33 12.16
CA GLN A 79 8.55 1.50 11.80
C GLN A 79 9.23 0.21 11.29
N PRO A 80 9.05 -0.97 11.92
CA PRO A 80 9.69 -2.20 11.45
C PRO A 80 9.19 -2.62 10.07
N LEU A 81 7.87 -2.52 9.82
CA LEU A 81 7.26 -2.84 8.54
C LEU A 81 7.78 -1.93 7.43
N LEU A 82 7.76 -0.61 7.66
CA LEU A 82 8.21 0.37 6.66
C LEU A 82 9.69 0.18 6.31
N THR A 83 10.52 -0.08 7.32
CA THR A 83 11.95 -0.37 7.14
C THR A 83 12.15 -1.62 6.28
N ALA A 84 11.44 -2.71 6.59
CA ALA A 84 11.54 -3.94 5.83
C ALA A 84 11.04 -3.79 4.38
N ALA A 85 9.94 -3.05 4.18
CA ALA A 85 9.38 -2.79 2.86
C ALA A 85 10.35 -1.99 1.98
N GLN A 86 10.98 -0.94 2.53
CA GLN A 86 12.00 -0.16 1.84
C GLN A 86 13.22 -1.02 1.48
N GLN A 87 13.72 -1.85 2.40
CA GLN A 87 14.84 -2.77 2.14
C GLN A 87 14.51 -3.81 1.05
N ALA A 88 13.25 -4.24 0.96
CA ALA A 88 12.78 -5.18 -0.08
C ALA A 88 12.52 -4.51 -1.45
N GLY A 89 12.68 -3.18 -1.54
CA GLY A 89 12.40 -2.39 -2.74
C GLY A 89 10.91 -2.34 -3.08
N VAL A 90 10.03 -2.37 -2.06
CA VAL A 90 8.60 -2.12 -2.23
C VAL A 90 8.39 -0.65 -2.59
N ASN A 91 7.46 -0.36 -3.50
CA ASN A 91 7.14 1.01 -3.92
C ASN A 91 5.92 1.55 -3.17
N TYR A 92 4.92 0.71 -2.93
CA TYR A 92 3.66 1.09 -2.29
C TYR A 92 3.24 0.09 -1.23
N ILE A 93 2.56 0.57 -0.19
CA ILE A 93 1.91 -0.28 0.81
C ILE A 93 0.42 0.07 0.82
N LEU A 94 -0.43 -0.94 0.66
CA LEU A 94 -1.86 -0.85 0.89
C LEU A 94 -2.17 -1.29 2.32
N PHE A 95 -2.61 -0.35 3.16
CA PHE A 95 -3.19 -0.68 4.45
C PHE A 95 -4.68 -0.91 4.30
N TYR A 96 -5.19 -2.00 4.87
CA TYR A 96 -6.62 -2.28 4.93
C TYR A 96 -7.06 -2.70 6.34
N ASN A 97 -8.33 -2.48 6.66
CA ASN A 97 -8.98 -3.12 7.81
C ASN A 97 -9.26 -4.59 7.44
N GLY A 98 -8.50 -5.50 8.04
CA GLY A 98 -8.65 -6.94 7.83
C GLY A 98 -9.86 -7.51 8.57
#